data_AF-A0A938PWH0-F1
#
_entry.id   AF-A0A938PWH0-F1
#
_cell.length_a   1.000
_cell.length_b   1.000
_cell.length_c   1.000
_cell.angle_alpha   90.00
_cell.angle_beta   90.00
_cell.angle_gamma   90.00
#
_symmetry.space_group_name_H-M   'P 1'
#
loop_
_entity.id
_entity.type
_entity.pdbx_description
1 polymer ?
#
loop_
_entity_poly.entity_id
_entity_poly.type
_entity_poly.pdbx_seq_one_letter_code
_entity_poly.pdbx_strand_id
1 'polypeptide(L)'
;MSLRRIAAISCSHSPFTPPETHKWLLKQLDDIKPSHFVHCGDVFEASAASVHPDENEHSLLDEYRHASAFLKSIREVLPRSCNLHIIMGNHDDNLLICDPRRIPRDLRDVTTFMRSEPFASEAQKWHWTPYRKDPSGCLQLGPVVLTHGFDCGQSSDELEALQFFNMTGGAAHRLFIRGHTHRPVPLTQCRRTRSVPLPYWYMNVGTVGPLQPKWMARRDTSQWGAAIAVVEIDKGNIIRTKRPTWTARLITKQENT
;
A
#
# COMPACT_ATOMS: atom_id res chain seq x y z
N MET A 1 9.98 -12.18 -24.55
CA MET A 1 9.32 -10.89 -24.25
C MET A 1 9.57 -10.57 -22.79
N SER A 2 10.05 -9.36 -22.44
CA SER A 2 10.33 -9.02 -21.04
C SER A 2 9.01 -8.63 -20.35
N LEU A 3 8.51 -9.43 -19.41
CA LEU A 3 7.32 -9.12 -18.61
C LEU A 3 7.59 -7.96 -17.64
N ARG A 4 6.59 -7.11 -17.38
CA ARG A 4 6.65 -6.19 -16.23
C ARG A 4 6.02 -6.91 -15.04
N ARG A 5 6.76 -7.02 -13.93
CA ARG A 5 6.28 -7.68 -12.71
C ARG A 5 6.16 -6.66 -11.58
N ILE A 6 4.98 -6.56 -11.00
CA ILE A 6 4.67 -5.65 -9.89
C ILE A 6 4.53 -6.49 -8.63
N ALA A 7 5.15 -6.07 -7.54
CA ALA A 7 4.85 -6.55 -6.19
C ALA A 7 4.30 -5.40 -5.34
N ALA A 8 3.19 -5.62 -4.64
CA ALA A 8 2.59 -4.59 -3.79
C ALA A 8 2.25 -5.11 -2.39
N ILE A 9 2.47 -4.26 -1.38
CA ILE A 9 2.12 -4.45 0.04
C ILE A 9 1.48 -3.18 0.59
N SER A 10 1.02 -3.18 1.85
CA SER A 10 0.45 -1.99 2.50
C SER A 10 0.59 -2.04 4.02
N CYS A 11 0.42 -0.89 4.67
CA CYS A 11 0.15 -0.77 6.09
C CYS A 11 1.23 -1.43 6.97
N SER A 12 2.50 -1.05 6.80
CA SER A 12 3.57 -1.52 7.69
C SER A 12 3.48 -0.92 9.08
N HIS A 13 2.90 0.29 9.21
CA HIS A 13 2.67 0.97 10.49
C HIS A 13 3.91 0.92 11.39
N SER A 14 5.03 1.43 10.90
CA SER A 14 6.29 1.39 11.64
C SER A 14 6.12 2.07 13.01
N PRO A 15 6.54 1.45 14.12
CA PRO A 15 7.48 0.32 14.22
C PRO A 15 6.84 -1.08 14.34
N PHE A 16 5.55 -1.24 14.05
CA PHE A 16 4.78 -2.41 14.48
C PHE A 16 4.79 -3.64 13.56
N THR A 17 5.50 -3.58 12.42
CA THR A 17 5.64 -4.76 11.54
C THR A 17 6.30 -5.93 12.30
N PRO A 18 5.63 -7.09 12.44
CA PRO A 18 6.21 -8.24 13.13
C PRO A 18 7.48 -8.76 12.43
N PRO A 19 8.55 -9.10 13.17
CA PRO A 19 9.82 -9.55 12.57
C PRO A 19 9.68 -10.76 11.63
N GLU A 20 8.79 -11.71 11.94
CA GLU A 20 8.53 -12.88 11.12
C GLU A 20 7.76 -12.53 9.83
N THR A 21 6.89 -11.53 9.88
CA THR A 21 6.22 -10.98 8.69
C THR A 21 7.22 -10.25 7.81
N HIS A 22 8.14 -9.48 8.40
CA HIS A 22 9.22 -8.81 7.67
C HIS A 22 10.15 -9.82 6.98
N LYS A 23 10.60 -10.86 7.70
CA LYS A 23 11.44 -11.93 7.12
C LYS A 23 10.74 -12.66 5.99
N TRP A 24 9.46 -12.99 6.16
CA TRP A 24 8.64 -13.60 5.11
C TRP A 24 8.56 -12.70 3.88
N LEU A 25 8.28 -11.40 4.07
CA LEU A 25 8.21 -10.42 3.00
C LEU A 25 9.51 -10.35 2.20
N LEU A 26 10.66 -10.19 2.87
CA LEU A 26 11.95 -10.11 2.19
C LEU A 26 12.26 -11.37 1.36
N LYS A 27 11.96 -12.56 1.90
CA LYS A 27 12.10 -13.81 1.16
C LYS A 27 11.22 -13.82 -0.09
N GLN A 28 9.94 -13.46 0.04
CA GLN A 28 9.03 -13.43 -1.11
C GLN A 28 9.51 -12.44 -2.17
N LEU A 29 10.00 -11.25 -1.78
CA LEU A 29 10.49 -10.26 -2.73
C LEU A 29 11.75 -10.73 -3.48
N ASP A 30 12.66 -11.44 -2.81
CA ASP A 30 13.83 -12.08 -3.45
C ASP A 30 13.42 -13.14 -4.48
N ASP A 31 12.39 -13.93 -4.17
CA ASP A 31 11.85 -14.94 -5.09
C ASP A 31 11.12 -14.29 -6.29
N ILE A 32 10.32 -13.25 -6.03
CA ILE A 32 9.49 -12.56 -7.03
C ILE A 32 10.35 -11.75 -8.01
N LYS A 33 11.40 -11.06 -7.53
CA LYS A 33 12.25 -10.15 -8.33
C LYS A 33 11.44 -9.17 -9.18
N PRO A 34 10.60 -8.33 -8.57
CA PRO A 34 9.72 -7.44 -9.32
C PRO A 34 10.50 -6.33 -10.03
N SER A 35 9.96 -5.83 -11.15
CA SER A 35 10.48 -4.63 -11.80
C SER A 35 9.90 -3.33 -11.23
N HIS A 36 8.79 -3.43 -10.50
CA HIS A 36 8.18 -2.34 -9.73
C HIS A 36 7.76 -2.89 -8.38
N PHE A 37 8.16 -2.22 -7.32
CA PHE A 37 7.68 -2.49 -5.98
C PHE A 37 6.86 -1.29 -5.50
N VAL A 38 5.71 -1.57 -4.89
CA VAL A 38 4.75 -0.54 -4.45
C VAL A 38 4.35 -0.80 -3.00
N HIS A 39 4.55 0.19 -2.14
CA HIS A 39 3.92 0.23 -0.82
C HIS A 39 2.65 1.08 -0.91
N CYS A 40 1.48 0.49 -0.71
CA CYS A 40 0.19 1.17 -0.75
C CYS A 40 -0.11 1.92 0.56
N GLY A 41 0.88 2.59 1.15
CA GLY A 41 0.67 3.56 2.24
C GLY A 41 0.56 3.02 3.65
N ASP A 42 0.45 3.95 4.58
CA ASP A 42 0.60 3.77 6.01
C ASP A 42 1.94 3.10 6.34
N VAL A 43 3.02 3.75 5.92
CA VAL A 43 4.39 3.36 6.26
C VAL A 43 4.64 3.67 7.74
N PHE A 44 4.17 4.83 8.19
CA PHE A 44 4.25 5.33 9.56
C PHE A 44 2.92 5.12 10.28
N GLU A 45 2.97 4.97 11.61
CA GLU A 45 1.75 5.08 12.45
C GLU A 45 1.33 6.56 12.57
N ALA A 46 2.29 7.49 12.51
CA ALA A 46 2.11 8.92 12.67
C ALA A 46 1.42 9.30 14.00
N SER A 47 1.79 8.61 15.08
CA SER A 47 1.20 8.79 16.41
C SER A 47 1.26 10.26 16.86
N ALA A 48 2.40 10.92 16.63
CA ALA A 48 2.64 12.32 16.98
C ALA A 48 1.81 13.32 16.17
N ALA A 49 1.17 12.90 15.08
CA ALA A 49 0.29 13.73 14.25
C ALA A 49 -1.18 13.27 14.29
N SER A 50 -1.52 12.37 15.22
CA SER A 50 -2.89 11.93 15.46
C SER A 50 -3.68 13.03 16.17
N VAL A 51 -4.93 13.24 15.75
CA VAL A 51 -5.91 14.08 16.48
C VAL A 51 -6.58 13.32 17.64
N HIS A 52 -6.29 12.02 17.76
CA HIS A 52 -6.68 11.14 18.85
C HIS A 52 -5.39 10.69 19.56
N PRO A 53 -4.78 11.55 20.39
CA PRO A 53 -3.52 11.23 21.03
C PRO A 53 -3.69 10.06 22.00
N ASP A 54 -2.69 9.19 22.02
CA ASP A 54 -2.55 8.07 22.95
C ASP A 54 -1.10 8.03 23.45
N GLU A 55 -0.87 7.47 24.64
CA GLU A 55 0.48 7.25 25.18
C GLU A 55 1.12 6.04 24.49
N ASN A 56 1.60 6.27 23.27
CA ASN A 56 2.37 5.28 22.54
C ASN A 56 3.76 5.10 23.16
N GLU A 57 4.27 3.86 23.16
CA GLU A 57 5.59 3.51 23.70
C GLU A 57 6.77 4.03 22.85
N HIS A 58 6.50 4.69 21.72
CA HIS A 58 7.50 5.12 20.74
C HIS A 58 7.37 6.60 20.39
N SER A 59 8.49 7.23 20.03
CA SER A 59 8.51 8.60 19.52
C SER A 59 8.37 8.65 17.99
N LEU A 60 8.08 9.84 17.44
CA LEU A 60 8.08 10.03 15.98
C LEU A 60 9.45 9.69 15.35
N LEU A 61 10.56 9.96 16.04
CA LEU A 61 11.89 9.60 15.57
C LEU A 61 12.11 8.08 15.57
N ASP A 62 11.52 7.34 16.51
CA ASP A 62 11.53 5.88 16.48
C ASP A 62 10.78 5.37 15.25
N GLU A 63 9.60 5.93 14.92
CA GLU A 63 8.88 5.58 13.69
C GLU A 63 9.77 5.78 12.45
N TYR A 64 10.49 6.91 12.37
CA TYR A 64 11.38 7.22 11.24
C TYR A 64 12.57 6.28 11.15
N ARG A 65 13.18 5.94 12.29
CA ARG A 65 14.26 4.94 12.36
C ARG A 65 13.78 3.59 11.84
N HIS A 66 12.63 3.12 12.32
CA HIS A 66 12.10 1.80 11.97
C HIS A 66 11.64 1.76 10.51
N ALA A 67 10.92 2.77 10.03
CA ALA A 67 10.50 2.87 8.63
C ALA A 67 11.70 2.93 7.69
N SER A 68 12.72 3.74 8.00
CA SER A 68 13.94 3.82 7.20
C SER A 68 14.66 2.47 7.11
N ALA A 69 14.80 1.76 8.24
CA ALA A 69 15.39 0.42 8.26
C ALA A 69 14.56 -0.61 7.46
N PHE A 70 13.23 -0.58 7.61
CA PHE A 70 12.30 -1.44 6.90
C PHE A 70 12.38 -1.22 5.39
N LEU A 71 12.23 0.02 4.92
CA LEU A 71 12.33 0.38 3.51
C LEU A 71 13.72 0.05 2.94
N LYS A 72 14.80 0.35 3.67
CA LYS A 72 16.16 0.00 3.25
C LYS A 72 16.32 -1.50 3.01
N SER A 73 15.85 -2.34 3.93
CA SER A 73 15.95 -3.80 3.79
C SER A 73 15.18 -4.33 2.58
N ILE A 74 14.03 -3.73 2.26
CA ILE A 74 13.26 -4.07 1.05
C ILE A 74 14.06 -3.67 -0.19
N ARG A 75 14.56 -2.43 -0.26
CA ARG A 75 15.34 -1.96 -1.41
C ARG A 75 16.58 -2.82 -1.65
N GLU A 76 17.22 -3.32 -0.61
CA GLU A 76 18.44 -4.13 -0.71
C GLU A 76 18.20 -5.53 -1.27
N VAL A 77 17.01 -6.12 -1.08
CA VAL A 77 16.67 -7.42 -1.65
C VAL A 77 16.09 -7.32 -3.07
N LEU A 78 15.56 -6.15 -3.44
CA LEU A 78 15.01 -5.92 -4.76
C LEU A 78 16.09 -5.80 -5.85
N PRO A 79 15.77 -6.13 -7.11
CA PRO A 79 16.68 -5.87 -8.23
C PRO A 79 17.08 -4.40 -8.28
N ARG A 80 18.35 -4.09 -8.60
CA ARG A 80 18.84 -2.71 -8.72
C ARG A 80 18.06 -1.84 -9.73
N SER A 81 17.44 -2.48 -10.72
CA SER A 81 16.60 -1.83 -11.74
C SER A 81 15.12 -1.72 -11.34
N CYS A 82 14.75 -2.11 -10.12
CA CYS A 82 13.38 -2.04 -9.63
C CYS A 82 12.98 -0.57 -9.40
N ASN A 83 11.79 -0.20 -9.87
CA ASN A 83 11.22 1.11 -9.57
C ASN A 83 10.51 1.04 -8.22
N LEU A 84 10.81 2.00 -7.34
CA LEU A 84 10.39 2.00 -5.95
C LEU A 84 9.30 3.06 -5.74
N HIS A 85 8.10 2.63 -5.39
CA HIS A 85 6.95 3.51 -5.22
C HIS A 85 6.33 3.36 -3.83
N ILE A 86 5.87 4.47 -3.28
CA ILE A 86 5.03 4.51 -2.09
C ILE A 86 3.85 5.41 -2.41
N ILE A 87 2.63 4.93 -2.18
CA ILE A 87 1.43 5.76 -2.18
C ILE A 87 1.17 6.10 -0.74
N MET A 88 1.11 7.37 -0.37
CA MET A 88 0.83 7.76 1.00
C MET A 88 -0.55 7.26 1.43
N GLY A 89 -0.61 6.75 2.66
CA GLY A 89 -1.87 6.47 3.34
C GLY A 89 -2.32 7.62 4.23
N ASN A 90 -3.44 7.44 4.91
CA ASN A 90 -3.97 8.48 5.79
C ASN A 90 -3.06 8.75 6.98
N HIS A 91 -2.28 7.77 7.45
CA HIS A 91 -1.31 7.99 8.53
C HIS A 91 -0.13 8.82 8.02
N ASP A 92 0.43 8.45 6.86
CA ASP A 92 1.54 9.20 6.26
C ASP A 92 1.16 10.66 5.97
N ASP A 93 -0.07 10.89 5.49
CA ASP A 93 -0.58 12.23 5.16
C ASP A 93 -0.76 13.11 6.39
N ASN A 94 -1.03 12.53 7.56
CA ASN A 94 -1.13 13.29 8.82
C ASN A 94 0.16 14.07 9.13
N LEU A 95 1.31 13.57 8.68
CA LEU A 95 2.61 14.21 8.87
C LEU A 95 2.84 15.41 7.94
N LEU A 96 2.10 15.50 6.82
CA LEU A 96 2.31 16.52 5.79
C LEU A 96 1.14 17.51 5.66
N ILE A 97 -0.07 17.09 6.01
CA ILE A 97 -1.27 17.90 5.83
C ILE A 97 -1.22 19.18 6.66
N CYS A 98 -1.73 20.27 6.08
CA CYS A 98 -1.78 21.57 6.73
C CYS A 98 -2.91 21.70 7.77
N ASP A 99 -3.02 20.75 8.71
CA ASP A 99 -4.00 20.78 9.80
C ASP A 99 -3.31 21.18 11.13
N PRO A 100 -3.66 22.31 11.77
CA PRO A 100 -3.07 22.74 13.03
C PRO A 100 -3.41 21.82 14.21
N ARG A 101 -4.43 20.97 14.10
CA ARG A 101 -4.78 19.97 15.14
C ARG A 101 -3.83 18.77 15.15
N ARG A 102 -3.01 18.63 14.10
CA ARG A 102 -1.99 17.58 13.97
C ARG A 102 -0.64 18.19 14.33
N ILE A 103 0.17 18.54 13.32
CA ILE A 103 1.46 19.20 13.53
C ILE A 103 1.28 20.72 13.38
N PRO A 104 1.60 21.51 14.43
CA PRO A 104 1.65 22.97 14.35
C PRO A 104 2.54 23.43 13.20
N ARG A 105 2.15 24.52 12.51
CA ARG A 105 2.85 25.04 11.32
C ARG A 105 4.36 25.16 11.52
N ASP A 106 4.76 25.73 12.65
CA ASP A 106 6.17 26.03 12.95
C ASP A 106 7.03 24.78 13.18
N LEU A 107 6.40 23.62 13.39
CA LEU A 107 7.08 22.34 13.59
C LEU A 107 7.14 21.48 12.31
N ARG A 108 6.35 21.77 11.28
CA ARG A 108 6.21 20.89 10.10
C ARG A 108 7.51 20.68 9.33
N ASP A 109 8.32 21.74 9.20
CA ASP A 109 9.58 21.66 8.47
C ASP A 109 10.63 20.79 9.18
N VAL A 110 10.52 20.65 10.51
CA VAL A 110 11.45 19.85 11.32
C VAL A 110 10.92 18.46 11.65
N THR A 111 9.61 18.22 11.50
CA THR A 111 9.01 16.91 11.74
C THR A 111 8.84 16.09 10.47
N THR A 112 9.00 16.64 9.26
CA THR A 112 8.79 15.86 8.04
C THR A 112 9.84 14.75 7.86
N PHE A 113 9.39 13.52 7.56
CA PHE A 113 10.26 12.36 7.32
C PHE A 113 11.19 12.55 6.12
N MET A 114 10.86 13.44 5.18
CA MET A 114 11.67 13.76 4.01
C MET A 114 12.88 14.67 4.30
N ARG A 115 12.95 15.26 5.50
CA ARG A 115 14.04 16.16 5.94
C ARG A 115 14.69 15.75 7.26
N SER A 116 14.14 14.75 7.94
CA SER A 116 14.64 14.26 9.24
C SER A 116 15.83 13.30 9.05
N GLU A 117 17.05 13.85 8.98
CA GLU A 117 18.26 13.02 8.89
C GLU A 117 18.56 12.27 10.20
N PRO A 118 19.16 11.06 10.13
CA PRO A 118 19.70 10.36 8.94
C PRO A 118 18.66 9.59 8.10
N PHE A 119 17.38 9.63 8.49
CA PHE A 119 16.34 8.74 7.95
C PHE A 119 15.80 9.19 6.59
N ALA A 120 15.78 10.51 6.36
CA ALA A 120 15.36 11.13 5.11
C ALA A 120 16.10 10.59 3.88
N SER A 121 17.41 10.30 4.02
CA SER A 121 18.24 9.76 2.95
C SER A 121 17.68 8.46 2.34
N GLU A 122 16.98 7.62 3.11
CA GLU A 122 16.31 6.45 2.56
C GLU A 122 14.97 6.82 1.95
N ALA A 123 14.14 7.62 2.62
CA ALA A 123 12.82 8.03 2.12
C ALA A 123 12.89 8.72 0.75
N GLN A 124 13.93 9.51 0.51
CA GLN A 124 14.18 10.21 -0.76
C GLN A 124 14.49 9.28 -1.95
N LYS A 125 14.80 8.00 -1.72
CA LYS A 125 15.01 7.00 -2.78
C LYS A 125 13.71 6.44 -3.35
N TRP A 126 12.58 6.79 -2.73
CA TRP A 126 11.25 6.28 -3.08
C TRP A 126 10.44 7.36 -3.77
N HIS A 127 9.64 6.97 -4.76
CA HIS A 127 8.67 7.87 -5.37
C HIS A 127 7.37 7.89 -4.56
N TRP A 128 7.08 9.01 -3.90
CA TRP A 128 5.90 9.20 -3.06
C TRP A 128 4.74 9.80 -3.86
N THR A 129 3.66 9.04 -3.99
CA THR A 129 2.36 9.49 -4.52
C THR A 129 1.50 10.02 -3.35
N PRO A 130 0.91 11.22 -3.43
CA PRO A 130 0.16 11.81 -2.31
C PRO A 130 -1.14 11.06 -2.00
N TYR A 131 -1.63 11.18 -0.77
CA TYR A 131 -2.90 10.59 -0.35
C TYR A 131 -4.09 11.45 -0.80
N ARG A 132 -4.61 11.21 -2.01
CA ARG A 132 -5.70 12.00 -2.60
C ARG A 132 -6.73 11.15 -3.33
N LYS A 133 -8.02 11.43 -3.15
CA LYS A 133 -9.12 10.73 -3.83
C LYS A 133 -9.40 11.30 -5.22
N ASP A 134 -8.34 11.38 -6.03
CA ASP A 134 -8.34 11.87 -7.41
C ASP A 134 -7.20 11.19 -8.21
N PRO A 135 -7.07 11.41 -9.54
CA PRO A 135 -6.05 10.74 -10.34
C PRO A 135 -4.60 10.95 -9.86
N SER A 136 -4.30 12.03 -9.14
CA SER A 136 -2.95 12.31 -8.62
C SER A 136 -2.58 11.48 -7.39
N GLY A 137 -3.57 10.90 -6.69
CA GLY A 137 -3.36 10.02 -5.55
C GLY A 137 -3.36 8.53 -5.88
N CYS A 138 -3.21 8.18 -7.16
CA CYS A 138 -3.07 6.80 -7.60
C CYS A 138 -1.83 6.61 -8.48
N LEU A 139 -1.22 5.43 -8.39
CA LEU A 139 -0.14 5.02 -9.29
C LEU A 139 -0.73 4.17 -10.41
N GLN A 140 -0.53 4.59 -11.67
CA GLN A 140 -1.01 3.86 -12.84
C GLN A 140 0.16 3.18 -13.56
N LEU A 141 0.20 1.84 -13.54
CA LEU A 141 1.19 1.02 -14.24
C LEU A 141 0.50 0.22 -15.34
N GLY A 142 0.25 0.87 -16.48
CA GLY A 142 -0.54 0.29 -17.57
C GLY A 142 -1.98 0.01 -17.14
N PRO A 143 -2.49 -1.23 -17.23
CA PRO A 143 -3.87 -1.56 -16.82
C PRO A 143 -4.04 -1.65 -15.30
N VAL A 144 -2.96 -1.57 -14.51
CA VAL A 144 -3.00 -1.68 -13.05
C VAL A 144 -3.04 -0.30 -12.41
N VAL A 145 -3.97 -0.10 -11.50
CA VAL A 145 -4.11 1.12 -10.68
C VAL A 145 -3.91 0.74 -9.22
N LEU A 146 -2.99 1.40 -8.55
CA LEU A 146 -2.72 1.19 -7.15
C LEU A 146 -3.11 2.43 -6.35
N THR A 147 -3.74 2.22 -5.19
CA THR A 147 -4.14 3.26 -4.23
C THR A 147 -3.87 2.76 -2.81
N HIS A 148 -3.88 3.66 -1.82
CA HIS A 148 -3.93 3.23 -0.42
C HIS A 148 -5.34 2.72 -0.06
N GLY A 149 -6.34 3.57 -0.26
CA GLY A 149 -7.72 3.34 0.14
C GLY A 149 -8.25 4.47 1.01
N PHE A 150 -9.53 4.80 0.93
CA PHE A 150 -10.14 5.94 1.62
C PHE A 150 -11.31 5.55 2.52
N ASP A 151 -12.04 4.52 2.11
CA ASP A 151 -13.25 4.04 2.76
C ASP A 151 -12.95 2.70 3.46
N CYS A 152 -13.52 2.51 4.65
CA CYS A 152 -13.41 1.29 5.44
C CYS A 152 -14.78 0.59 5.54
N GLY A 153 -14.90 -0.61 4.99
CA GLY A 153 -16.15 -1.37 5.01
C GLY A 153 -16.05 -2.66 4.21
N GLN A 154 -17.00 -3.59 4.39
CA GLN A 154 -16.91 -4.89 3.72
C GLN A 154 -16.94 -4.80 2.18
N SER A 155 -17.58 -3.77 1.63
CA SER A 155 -17.67 -3.50 0.19
C SER A 155 -16.77 -2.37 -0.29
N SER A 156 -15.92 -1.78 0.57
CA SER A 156 -15.14 -0.60 0.19
C SER A 156 -14.12 -0.89 -0.91
N ASP A 157 -13.62 -2.12 -0.98
CA ASP A 157 -12.68 -2.56 -2.03
C ASP A 157 -13.30 -2.43 -3.44
N GLU A 158 -14.51 -2.97 -3.62
CA GLU A 158 -15.24 -2.92 -4.90
C GLU A 158 -15.75 -1.51 -5.21
N LEU A 159 -16.26 -0.80 -4.20
CA LEU A 159 -16.75 0.56 -4.35
C LEU A 159 -15.65 1.52 -4.82
N GLU A 160 -14.46 1.43 -4.23
CA GLU A 160 -13.34 2.27 -4.65
C GLU A 160 -12.79 1.88 -6.02
N ALA A 161 -12.79 0.58 -6.36
CA ALA A 161 -12.45 0.16 -7.71
C ALA A 161 -13.39 0.80 -8.75
N LEU A 162 -14.70 0.88 -8.47
CA LEU A 162 -15.66 1.60 -9.32
C LEU A 162 -15.37 3.11 -9.39
N GLN A 163 -15.08 3.76 -8.26
CA GLN A 163 -14.78 5.19 -8.23
C GLN A 163 -13.51 5.52 -9.03
N PHE A 164 -12.42 4.79 -8.79
CA PHE A 164 -11.15 4.98 -9.50
C PHE A 164 -11.23 4.54 -10.96
N PHE A 165 -12.07 3.56 -11.31
CA PHE A 165 -12.34 3.23 -12.71
C PHE A 165 -12.84 4.44 -13.49
N ASN A 166 -13.81 5.17 -12.93
CA ASN A 166 -14.33 6.39 -13.56
C ASN A 166 -13.27 7.50 -13.60
N MET A 167 -12.51 7.71 -12.51
CA MET A 167 -11.51 8.78 -12.42
C MET A 167 -10.29 8.55 -13.33
N THR A 168 -9.94 7.30 -13.61
CA THR A 168 -8.72 6.95 -14.37
C THR A 168 -8.98 6.66 -15.84
N GLY A 169 -10.19 6.93 -16.35
CA GLY A 169 -10.53 6.87 -17.78
C GLY A 169 -11.35 5.67 -18.24
N GLY A 170 -11.84 4.83 -17.32
CA GLY A 170 -12.88 3.84 -17.61
C GLY A 170 -12.52 2.74 -18.62
N ALA A 171 -11.24 2.43 -18.78
CA ALA A 171 -10.81 1.37 -19.69
C ALA A 171 -11.14 -0.02 -19.14
N ALA A 172 -11.73 -0.87 -19.97
CA ALA A 172 -11.97 -2.28 -19.63
C ALA A 172 -10.65 -3.02 -19.34
N HIS A 173 -10.78 -4.10 -18.58
CA HIS A 173 -9.69 -4.98 -18.15
C HIS A 173 -8.64 -4.33 -17.27
N ARG A 174 -9.05 -3.39 -16.42
CA ARG A 174 -8.19 -2.84 -15.37
C ARG A 174 -8.22 -3.68 -14.11
N LEU A 175 -7.11 -3.61 -13.37
CA LEU A 175 -6.95 -4.15 -12.04
C LEU A 175 -6.72 -3.00 -11.04
N PHE A 176 -7.52 -2.95 -9.99
CA PHE A 176 -7.40 -2.00 -8.89
C PHE A 176 -6.83 -2.71 -7.67
N ILE A 177 -5.71 -2.23 -7.12
CA ILE A 177 -5.05 -2.82 -5.96
C ILE A 177 -5.00 -1.77 -4.86
N ARG A 178 -5.46 -2.13 -3.66
CA ARG A 178 -5.43 -1.24 -2.50
C ARG A 178 -4.95 -1.94 -1.23
N GLY A 179 -4.81 -1.16 -0.16
CA GLY A 179 -4.63 -1.61 1.21
C GLY A 179 -5.71 -1.02 2.14
N HIS A 180 -5.26 -0.35 3.21
CA HIS A 180 -6.06 0.40 4.19
C HIS A 180 -6.97 -0.42 5.12
N THR A 181 -7.75 -1.38 4.60
CA THR A 181 -8.69 -2.17 5.42
C THR A 181 -8.03 -3.33 6.16
N HIS A 182 -6.74 -3.57 5.90
CA HIS A 182 -5.90 -4.64 6.47
C HIS A 182 -6.38 -6.05 6.13
N ARG A 183 -7.43 -6.19 5.31
CA ARG A 183 -8.03 -7.45 4.89
C ARG A 183 -7.56 -7.85 3.49
N PRO A 184 -6.74 -8.89 3.35
CA PRO A 184 -6.39 -9.44 2.04
C PRO A 184 -7.64 -9.86 1.27
N VAL A 185 -7.76 -9.41 0.02
CA VAL A 185 -8.83 -9.84 -0.89
C VAL A 185 -8.17 -10.38 -2.16
N PRO A 186 -8.42 -11.66 -2.52
CA PRO A 186 -7.86 -12.23 -3.74
C PRO A 186 -8.44 -11.54 -4.97
N LEU A 187 -7.86 -11.85 -6.13
CA LEU A 187 -8.33 -11.29 -7.41
C LEU A 187 -9.84 -11.52 -7.59
N THR A 188 -10.60 -10.44 -7.54
CA THR A 188 -12.07 -10.49 -7.57
C THR A 188 -12.59 -9.58 -8.68
N GLN A 189 -13.55 -10.08 -9.47
CA GLN A 189 -14.17 -9.28 -10.51
C GLN A 189 -15.24 -8.36 -9.89
N CYS A 190 -15.20 -7.08 -10.23
CA CYS A 190 -16.26 -6.16 -9.84
C CYS A 190 -17.59 -6.56 -10.47
N ARG A 191 -18.69 -6.21 -9.81
CA ARG A 191 -20.05 -6.57 -10.17
C ARG A 191 -20.98 -5.39 -9.92
N ARG A 192 -21.91 -5.14 -10.84
CA ARG A 192 -23.00 -4.17 -10.61
C ARG A 192 -24.06 -4.76 -9.68
N THR A 193 -24.33 -6.05 -9.88
CA THR A 193 -25.21 -6.88 -9.06
C THR A 193 -24.60 -8.27 -9.00
N ARG A 194 -25.11 -9.17 -8.15
CA ARG A 194 -24.61 -10.55 -8.05
C ARG A 194 -24.51 -11.26 -9.40
N SER A 195 -25.38 -10.97 -10.37
CA SER A 195 -25.42 -11.62 -11.69
C SER A 195 -24.76 -10.83 -12.82
N VAL A 196 -24.41 -9.56 -12.62
CA VAL A 196 -23.90 -8.68 -13.69
C VAL A 196 -22.42 -8.36 -13.43
N PRO A 197 -21.49 -9.11 -14.06
CA PRO A 197 -20.06 -8.83 -13.94
C PRO A 197 -19.68 -7.56 -14.69
N LEU A 198 -18.73 -6.82 -14.14
CA LEU A 198 -18.12 -5.63 -14.75
C LEU A 198 -16.76 -6.00 -15.34
N PRO A 199 -16.26 -5.26 -16.35
CA PRO A 199 -15.06 -5.64 -17.07
C PRO A 199 -13.78 -5.19 -16.34
N TYR A 200 -13.77 -5.13 -15.01
CA TYR A 200 -12.60 -4.75 -14.23
C TYR A 200 -12.57 -5.52 -12.90
N TRP A 201 -11.39 -5.57 -12.28
CA TRP A 201 -11.08 -6.41 -11.13
C TRP A 201 -10.46 -5.60 -10.01
N TYR A 202 -10.55 -6.11 -8.80
CA TYR A 202 -9.92 -5.54 -7.63
C TYR A 202 -9.21 -6.59 -6.77
N MET A 203 -8.25 -6.12 -5.98
CA MET A 203 -7.50 -6.87 -4.97
C MET A 203 -7.21 -5.97 -3.77
N ASN A 204 -7.05 -6.58 -2.60
CA ASN A 204 -6.52 -5.90 -1.42
C ASN A 204 -5.33 -6.69 -0.87
N VAL A 205 -4.23 -5.99 -0.59
CA VAL A 205 -2.98 -6.59 -0.09
C VAL A 205 -2.96 -6.78 1.43
N GLY A 206 -4.01 -6.34 2.13
CA GLY A 206 -4.10 -6.42 3.57
C GLY A 206 -3.11 -5.49 4.27
N THR A 207 -2.40 -6.03 5.27
CA THR A 207 -1.43 -5.29 6.09
C THR A 207 -0.19 -6.12 6.34
N VAL A 208 1.01 -5.53 6.23
CA VAL A 208 2.24 -6.19 6.74
C VAL A 208 2.54 -5.79 8.20
N GLY A 209 1.73 -4.91 8.78
CA GLY A 209 1.75 -4.55 10.19
C GLY A 209 1.21 -5.65 11.13
N PRO A 210 0.90 -5.30 12.38
CA PRO A 210 0.40 -6.24 13.37
C PRO A 210 -1.04 -6.66 13.05
N LEU A 211 -1.36 -7.95 13.21
CA LEU A 211 -2.72 -8.47 12.95
C LEU A 211 -3.66 -8.35 14.16
N GLN A 212 -3.10 -8.26 15.37
CA GLN A 212 -3.84 -8.13 16.63
C GLN A 212 -3.19 -7.08 17.54
N PRO A 213 -3.09 -5.81 17.12
CA PRO A 213 -2.52 -4.79 17.97
C PRO A 213 -3.41 -4.54 19.19
N LYS A 214 -2.78 -4.22 20.34
CA LYS A 214 -3.50 -3.99 21.63
C LYS A 214 -4.61 -2.94 21.52
N TRP A 215 -4.39 -1.88 20.75
CA TRP A 215 -5.37 -0.80 20.54
C TRP A 215 -6.60 -1.25 19.73
N MET A 216 -6.53 -2.41 19.05
CA MET A 216 -7.68 -3.05 18.38
C MET A 216 -8.30 -4.19 19.18
N ALA A 217 -7.95 -4.38 20.46
CA ALA A 217 -8.47 -5.49 21.27
C ALA A 217 -10.01 -5.53 21.39
N ARG A 218 -10.70 -4.42 21.12
CA ARG A 218 -12.18 -4.32 21.13
C ARG A 218 -12.82 -4.43 19.73
N ARG A 219 -12.01 -4.65 18.70
CA ARG A 219 -12.46 -4.75 17.29
C ARG A 219 -12.21 -6.16 16.79
N ASP A 220 -13.02 -6.58 15.84
CA ASP A 220 -12.82 -7.84 15.15
C ASP A 220 -11.75 -7.67 14.07
N THR A 221 -10.54 -8.19 14.34
CA THR A 221 -9.43 -8.25 13.37
C THR A 221 -9.28 -9.63 12.74
N SER A 222 -10.27 -10.52 12.87
CA SER A 222 -10.19 -11.89 12.33
C SER A 222 -10.02 -11.97 10.81
N GLN A 223 -10.36 -10.89 10.10
CA GLN A 223 -10.20 -10.77 8.65
C GLN A 223 -8.88 -10.10 8.25
N TRP A 224 -8.09 -9.61 9.21
CA TRP A 224 -6.81 -8.99 8.91
C TRP A 224 -5.79 -10.04 8.49
N GLY A 225 -4.88 -9.67 7.59
CA GLY A 225 -3.84 -10.59 7.14
C GLY A 225 -2.77 -9.90 6.33
N ALA A 226 -1.60 -10.55 6.30
CA ALA A 226 -0.46 -10.11 5.51
C ALA A 226 -0.43 -10.78 4.14
N ALA A 227 -0.35 -9.96 3.10
CA ALA A 227 -0.26 -10.45 1.73
C ALA A 227 0.59 -9.57 0.82
N ILE A 228 1.05 -10.17 -0.28
CA ILE A 228 1.73 -9.49 -1.39
C ILE A 228 0.91 -9.73 -2.65
N ALA A 229 0.47 -8.67 -3.32
CA ALA A 229 -0.07 -8.80 -4.67
C ALA A 229 1.08 -8.90 -5.66
N VAL A 230 1.05 -9.92 -6.52
CA VAL A 230 1.98 -10.09 -7.63
C VAL A 230 1.22 -10.01 -8.93
N VAL A 231 1.63 -9.08 -9.79
CA VAL A 231 1.01 -8.86 -11.11
C VAL A 231 2.06 -8.98 -12.19
N GLU A 232 1.75 -9.73 -13.25
CA GLU A 232 2.56 -9.80 -14.45
C GLU A 232 1.80 -9.16 -15.61
N ILE A 233 2.42 -8.19 -16.29
CA ILE A 233 1.82 -7.46 -17.41
C ILE A 233 2.55 -7.84 -18.71
N ASP A 234 1.76 -8.26 -19.70
CA ASP A 234 2.22 -8.50 -21.06
C ASP A 234 2.54 -7.18 -21.76
N LYS A 235 3.73 -7.07 -22.36
CA LYS A 235 4.15 -5.89 -23.15
C LYS A 235 3.52 -5.80 -24.55
N GLY A 236 2.54 -6.65 -24.87
CA GLY A 236 1.85 -6.62 -26.16
C GLY A 236 1.04 -5.35 -26.39
N ASN A 237 0.57 -5.12 -27.62
CA ASN A 237 -0.24 -3.94 -27.95
C ASN A 237 -1.50 -3.84 -27.06
N ILE A 238 -1.51 -2.84 -26.18
CA ILE A 238 -2.54 -2.56 -25.16
C ILE A 238 -3.82 -1.97 -25.79
N ILE A 239 -3.80 -1.70 -27.10
CA ILE A 239 -4.90 -1.03 -27.79
C ILE A 239 -6.01 -2.05 -28.08
N ARG A 240 -7.09 -1.98 -27.29
CA ARG A 240 -8.36 -2.72 -27.46
C ARG A 240 -8.25 -4.25 -27.34
N THR A 241 -7.72 -4.73 -26.23
CA THR A 241 -7.73 -6.17 -25.97
C THR A 241 -9.10 -6.62 -25.49
N LYS A 242 -9.63 -7.70 -26.10
CA LYS A 242 -10.86 -8.39 -25.65
C LYS A 242 -10.69 -9.14 -24.31
N ARG A 243 -9.50 -9.08 -23.72
CA ARG A 243 -9.07 -9.83 -22.54
C ARG A 243 -8.06 -9.04 -21.71
N PRO A 244 -7.91 -9.35 -20.41
CA PRO A 244 -6.82 -8.82 -19.60
C PRO A 244 -5.45 -9.11 -20.24
N THR A 245 -4.58 -8.11 -20.24
CA THR A 245 -3.16 -8.22 -20.62
C THR A 245 -2.26 -8.44 -19.41
N TRP A 246 -2.85 -8.97 -18.33
CA TRP A 246 -2.17 -9.20 -17.07
C TRP A 246 -2.71 -10.45 -16.40
N THR A 247 -1.87 -11.04 -15.56
CA THR A 247 -2.26 -12.05 -14.58
C THR A 247 -1.91 -11.51 -13.19
N ALA A 248 -2.70 -11.88 -12.19
CA ALA A 248 -2.47 -11.44 -10.82
C ALA A 248 -2.80 -12.54 -9.82
N ARG A 249 -2.05 -12.57 -8.72
CA ARG A 249 -2.28 -13.48 -7.59
C ARG A 249 -1.89 -12.81 -6.29
N LEU A 250 -2.48 -13.28 -5.21
CA LEU A 250 -2.17 -12.84 -3.86
C LEU A 250 -1.36 -13.93 -3.15
N ILE A 251 -0.21 -13.57 -2.60
CA ILE A 251 0.58 -14.45 -1.74
C ILE A 251 0.28 -14.06 -0.31
N THR A 252 -0.45 -14.90 0.42
CA THR A 252 -0.77 -14.67 1.83
C THR A 252 0.28 -15.32 2.72
N LYS A 253 0.63 -14.65 3.83
CA LYS A 253 1.39 -15.28 4.91
C LYS A 253 0.46 -16.26 5.62
N GLN A 254 0.78 -17.55 5.59
CA GLN A 254 0.09 -18.52 6.42
C GLN A 254 0.50 -18.29 7.87
N GLU A 255 -0.48 -18.28 8.78
CA GLU A 255 -0.18 -18.35 10.20
C GLU A 255 0.27 -19.79 10.50
N ASN A 256 1.46 -19.94 11.08
CA ASN A 256 1.84 -21.20 11.68
C ASN A 256 0.95 -21.34 12.92
N THR A 257 -0.15 -22.08 12.80
CA THR A 257 -0.98 -22.53 13.93
C THR A 257 -0.18 -23.39 14.89
#